data_AF-A0A4Y7RZP4-F1
#
_entry.id   AF-A0A4Y7RZP4-F1
#
_cell.length_a   1.000
_cell.length_b   1.000
_cell.length_c   1.000
_cell.angle_alpha   90.00
_cell.angle_beta   90.00
_cell.angle_gamma   90.00
#
_symmetry.space_group_name_H-M   'P 1'
#
loop_
_entity.id
_entity.type
_entity.pdbx_description
1 polymer ?
#
loop_
_entity_poly.entity_id
_entity_poly.type
_entity_poly.pdbx_seq_one_letter_code
_entity_poly.pdbx_strand_id
1 'polypeptide(L)'
;MKQSARLVQESKESLVRSFMQLPLDIVLEMFCHLHPRTLLAISRTSKELRAMVLSRRLAGVWSKSREGSGVPEPPAGFSEPRWASLLFDTRRCQVRMHKQRS
;
A
#
# COMPACT_ATOMS: atom_id res chain seq x y z
N MET A 1 12.15 -32.63 8.94
CA MET A 1 11.24 -31.48 8.69
C MET A 1 11.70 -30.14 9.30
N LYS A 2 12.29 -30.08 10.51
CA LYS A 2 12.67 -28.80 11.17
C LYS A 2 13.82 -28.00 10.51
N GLN A 3 14.74 -28.65 9.80
CA GLN A 3 15.87 -27.98 9.12
C GLN A 3 15.44 -27.23 7.85
N SER A 4 14.52 -27.78 7.07
CA SER A 4 14.03 -27.14 5.83
C SER A 4 13.29 -25.82 6.11
N ALA A 5 12.56 -25.75 7.23
CA ALA A 5 11.90 -24.52 7.67
C ALA A 5 12.90 -23.40 8.06
N ARG A 6 14.08 -23.75 8.60
CA ARG A 6 15.11 -22.75 8.97
C ARG A 6 15.79 -22.14 7.75
N LEU A 7 16.15 -22.95 6.75
CA LEU A 7 16.74 -22.45 5.51
C LEU A 7 15.80 -21.50 4.74
N VAL A 8 14.50 -21.81 4.73
CA VAL A 8 13.47 -20.94 4.13
C VAL A 8 13.29 -19.65 4.92
N GLN A 9 13.44 -19.69 6.26
CA GLN A 9 13.34 -18.51 7.12
C GLN A 9 14.54 -17.56 6.92
N GLU A 10 15.76 -18.08 6.89
CA GLU A 10 16.99 -17.30 6.66
C GLU A 10 16.96 -16.60 5.28
N SER A 11 16.44 -17.32 4.27
CA SER A 11 16.25 -16.77 2.92
C SER A 11 15.27 -15.60 2.90
N LYS A 12 14.17 -15.68 3.67
CA LYS A 12 13.16 -14.60 3.76
C LYS A 12 13.71 -13.36 4.45
N GLU A 13 14.48 -13.51 5.52
CA GLU A 13 15.09 -12.37 6.21
C GLU A 13 16.11 -11.65 5.33
N SER A 14 16.91 -12.41 4.58
CA SER A 14 17.86 -11.87 3.59
C SER A 14 17.13 -11.03 2.54
N LEU A 15 16.03 -11.55 1.97
CA LEU A 15 15.24 -10.83 0.98
C LEU A 15 14.65 -9.52 1.53
N VAL A 16 14.11 -9.54 2.75
CA VAL A 16 13.56 -8.34 3.38
C VAL A 16 14.64 -7.29 3.61
N ARG A 17 15.84 -7.69 4.06
CA ARG A 17 16.97 -6.77 4.22
C ARG A 17 17.37 -6.14 2.89
N SER A 18 17.51 -6.94 1.83
CA SER A 18 17.83 -6.43 0.50
C SER A 18 16.77 -5.47 -0.02
N PHE A 19 15.48 -5.75 0.21
CA PHE A 19 14.39 -4.83 -0.17
C PHE A 19 14.49 -3.50 0.56
N MET A 20 14.80 -3.51 1.86
CA MET A 20 14.94 -2.29 2.67
C MET A 20 16.18 -1.46 2.33
N GLN A 21 17.11 -2.01 1.54
CA GLN A 21 18.31 -1.30 1.04
C GLN A 21 18.09 -0.65 -0.33
N LEU A 22 16.95 -0.93 -1.00
CA LEU A 22 16.65 -0.32 -2.29
C LEU A 22 16.46 1.20 -2.14
N PRO A 23 16.91 1.99 -3.14
CA PRO A 23 16.56 3.40 -3.20
C PRO A 23 15.04 3.57 -3.21
N LEU A 24 14.56 4.63 -2.53
CA LEU A 24 13.13 4.89 -2.40
C LEU A 24 12.44 4.95 -3.77
N ASP A 25 13.03 5.61 -4.76
CA ASP A 25 12.42 5.77 -6.08
C ASP A 25 12.13 4.43 -6.78
N ILE A 26 12.98 3.43 -6.60
CA ILE A 26 12.76 2.08 -7.14
C ILE A 26 11.57 1.42 -6.45
N VAL A 27 11.49 1.53 -5.12
CA VAL A 27 10.37 1.00 -4.33
C VAL A 27 9.05 1.68 -4.75
N LEU A 28 9.07 2.99 -4.97
CA LEU A 28 7.92 3.75 -5.43
C LEU A 28 7.49 3.35 -6.84
N GLU A 29 8.44 3.13 -7.75
CA GLU A 29 8.14 2.65 -9.10
C GLU A 29 7.50 1.27 -9.05
N MET A 30 8.03 0.34 -8.25
CA MET A 30 7.39 -0.97 -8.03
C MET A 30 5.95 -0.80 -7.56
N PHE A 31 5.69 0.13 -6.64
CA PHE A 31 4.36 0.38 -6.11
C PHE A 31 3.37 0.93 -7.14
N CYS A 32 3.84 1.68 -8.15
CA CYS A 32 2.99 2.14 -9.26
C CYS A 32 2.39 0.98 -10.06
N HIS A 33 3.05 -0.17 -10.08
CA HIS A 33 2.62 -1.36 -10.82
C HIS A 33 1.80 -2.35 -9.98
N LEU A 34 1.66 -2.08 -8.67
CA LEU A 34 0.88 -2.95 -7.79
C LEU A 34 -0.61 -2.64 -7.92
N HIS A 35 -1.46 -3.65 -7.71
CA HIS A 35 -2.89 -3.43 -7.57
C HIS A 35 -3.19 -2.59 -6.31
N PRO A 36 -4.16 -1.64 -6.33
CA PRO A 36 -4.46 -0.77 -5.17
C PRO A 36 -4.76 -1.54 -3.87
N ARG A 37 -5.39 -2.72 -3.99
CA ARG A 37 -5.61 -3.65 -2.86
C ARG A 37 -4.30 -4.09 -2.18
N THR A 38 -3.26 -4.33 -2.96
CA THR A 38 -1.93 -4.72 -2.46
C THR A 38 -1.27 -3.54 -1.75
N LEU A 39 -1.35 -2.34 -2.31
CA LEU A 39 -0.88 -1.12 -1.65
C LEU A 39 -1.56 -0.89 -0.29
N LEU A 40 -2.87 -1.15 -0.21
CA LEU A 40 -3.57 -1.13 1.08
C LEU A 40 -3.01 -2.14 2.07
N ALA A 41 -2.73 -3.37 1.63
CA ALA A 41 -2.13 -4.38 2.48
C ALA A 41 -0.75 -3.94 2.99
N ILE A 42 0.11 -3.40 2.11
CA ILE A 42 1.43 -2.85 2.47
C ILE A 42 1.29 -1.72 3.50
N SER A 43 0.33 -0.81 3.32
CA SER A 43 0.09 0.28 4.28
C SER A 43 -0.33 -0.18 5.69
N ARG A 44 -0.59 -1.48 5.88
CA ARG A 44 -1.08 -2.08 7.13
C ARG A 44 -0.04 -2.98 7.80
N THR A 45 1.08 -3.27 7.15
CA THR A 45 2.10 -4.17 7.71
C THR A 45 2.97 -3.48 8.75
N SER A 46 3.31 -2.20 8.57
CA SER A 46 4.10 -1.42 9.56
C SER A 46 3.70 0.06 9.58
N LYS A 47 4.10 0.79 10.64
CA LYS A 47 3.83 2.23 10.78
C LYS A 47 4.62 3.06 9.77
N GLU A 48 5.83 2.63 9.46
CA GLU A 48 6.75 3.26 8.50
C GLU A 48 6.21 3.12 7.08
N LEU A 49 5.81 1.90 6.70
CA LEU A 49 5.18 1.63 5.41
C LEU A 49 3.85 2.36 5.27
N ARG A 50 3.06 2.44 6.35
CA ARG A 50 1.86 3.27 6.37
C ARG A 50 2.16 4.74 6.11
N ALA A 51 3.13 5.30 6.83
CA ALA A 51 3.51 6.71 6.69
C ALA A 51 4.03 7.03 5.28
N MET A 52 4.80 6.11 4.70
CA MET A 52 5.28 6.20 3.32
C MET A 52 4.12 6.16 2.33
N VAL A 53 3.41 5.03 2.26
CA VAL A 53 2.37 4.73 1.27
C VAL A 53 1.19 5.71 1.31
N LEU A 54 0.83 6.21 2.50
CA LEU A 54 -0.28 7.18 2.65
C LEU A 54 0.18 8.64 2.62
N SER A 55 1.46 8.91 2.39
CA SER A 55 1.94 10.28 2.28
C SER A 55 1.38 10.96 1.04
N ARG A 56 1.09 12.26 1.13
CA ARG A 56 0.65 13.06 -0.02
C ARG A 56 1.66 13.09 -1.16
N ARG A 57 2.95 12.91 -0.85
CA ARG A 57 4.04 12.85 -1.86
C ARG A 57 3.88 11.67 -2.81
N LEU A 58 3.17 10.61 -2.39
CA LEU A 58 2.93 9.42 -3.20
C LEU A 58 1.53 9.38 -3.81
N ALA A 59 0.83 10.52 -3.92
CA ALA A 59 -0.46 10.57 -4.60
C ALA A 59 -0.38 10.00 -6.04
N GLY A 60 0.70 10.31 -6.76
CA GLY A 60 0.93 9.79 -8.12
C GLY A 60 1.10 8.27 -8.19
N VAL A 61 1.66 7.63 -7.15
CA VAL A 61 1.79 6.16 -7.09
C VAL A 61 0.41 5.51 -7.09
N TRP A 62 -0.51 6.05 -6.29
CA TRP A 62 -1.86 5.53 -6.20
C TRP A 62 -2.67 5.74 -7.49
N SER A 63 -2.56 6.91 -8.12
CA SER A 63 -3.24 7.16 -9.40
C SER A 63 -2.72 6.24 -10.50
N LYS A 64 -1.40 6.05 -10.62
CA LYS A 64 -0.80 5.09 -11.57
C LYS A 64 -1.24 3.65 -11.30
N SER A 65 -1.20 3.22 -10.04
CA SER A 65 -1.66 1.89 -9.61
C SER A 65 -3.13 1.65 -9.95
N ARG A 66 -3.99 2.65 -9.73
CA ARG A 66 -5.41 2.63 -10.08
C ARG A 66 -5.61 2.47 -11.59
N GLU A 67 -4.97 3.33 -12.37
CA GLU A 67 -5.07 3.36 -13.84
C GLU A 67 -4.59 2.05 -14.46
N GLY A 68 -3.42 1.55 -14.04
CA GLY A 68 -2.87 0.28 -14.51
C GLY A 68 -3.73 -0.94 -14.13
N SER A 69 -4.59 -0.81 -13.13
CA SER A 69 -5.52 -1.86 -12.69
C SER A 69 -6.93 -1.72 -13.29
N GLY A 70 -7.17 -0.74 -14.16
CA GLY A 70 -8.50 -0.50 -14.76
C GLY A 70 -9.55 -0.05 -13.75
N VAL A 71 -9.13 0.56 -12.64
CA VAL A 71 -10.03 0.99 -11.57
C VAL A 71 -10.55 2.40 -11.86
N PRO A 72 -11.88 2.65 -11.74
CA PRO A 72 -12.47 3.95 -12.04
C PRO A 72 -11.90 5.06 -11.15
N GLU A 73 -11.90 6.29 -11.66
CA GLU A 73 -11.42 7.47 -10.93
C GLU A 73 -12.24 7.71 -9.64
N PRO A 74 -11.59 8.12 -8.54
CA PRO A 74 -12.30 8.50 -7.33
C PRO A 74 -13.26 9.69 -7.57
N PRO A 75 -14.46 9.69 -6.95
CA PRO A 75 -15.32 10.86 -6.93
C PRO A 75 -14.64 12.07 -6.30
N ALA A 76 -15.10 13.28 -6.64
CA ALA A 76 -14.55 14.52 -6.07
C ALA A 76 -14.51 14.49 -4.53
N GLY A 77 -13.35 14.83 -3.96
CA GLY A 77 -13.12 14.82 -2.51
C GLY A 77 -12.79 13.44 -1.90
N PHE A 78 -12.68 12.39 -2.72
CA PHE A 78 -12.06 11.12 -2.30
C PHE A 78 -10.56 11.14 -2.60
N SER A 79 -9.76 10.74 -1.62
CA SER A 79 -8.36 10.42 -1.89
C SER A 79 -8.26 9.02 -2.45
N GLU A 80 -7.28 8.78 -3.33
CA GLU A 80 -7.04 7.47 -3.96
C GLU A 80 -6.96 6.32 -2.93
N PRO A 81 -6.25 6.43 -1.78
CA PRO A 81 -6.21 5.33 -0.82
C PRO A 81 -7.58 5.06 -0.17
N ARG A 82 -8.40 6.11 0.04
CA ARG A 82 -9.75 5.92 0.61
C ARG A 82 -10.68 5.33 -0.43
N TRP A 83 -10.56 5.70 -1.70
CA TRP A 83 -11.30 5.08 -2.79
C TRP A 83 -10.96 3.61 -2.95
N ALA A 84 -9.67 3.26 -2.98
CA ALA A 84 -9.21 1.88 -2.99
C ALA A 84 -9.73 1.10 -1.78
N SER A 85 -9.74 1.72 -0.59
CA SER A 85 -10.27 1.07 0.62
C SER A 85 -11.76 0.79 0.52
N LEU A 86 -12.53 1.66 -0.12
CA LEU A 86 -13.96 1.45 -0.32
C LEU A 86 -14.22 0.28 -1.27
N LEU A 87 -13.44 0.19 -2.35
CA LEU A 87 -13.62 -0.84 -3.38
C LEU A 87 -13.12 -2.23 -2.96
N PHE A 88 -12.00 -2.30 -2.23
CA PHE A 88 -11.26 -3.56 -2.05
C PHE A 88 -11.16 -4.05 -0.61
N ASP A 89 -11.58 -3.27 0.38
CA ASP A 89 -11.48 -3.67 1.78
C ASP A 89 -12.78 -4.32 2.26
N THR A 90 -12.88 -5.65 2.08
CA THR A 90 -14.10 -6.41 2.38
C THR A 90 -14.43 -6.51 3.87
N ARG A 91 -13.48 -6.18 4.77
CA ARG A 91 -13.64 -6.35 6.22
C ARG A 91 -13.65 -5.04 7.01
N ARG A 92 -13.61 -3.87 6.36
CA ARG A 92 -13.64 -2.58 7.06
C ARG A 92 -14.65 -1.64 6.44
N CYS A 93 -15.53 -1.11 7.29
CA CYS A 93 -16.40 -0.01 6.91
C CYS A 93 -15.58 1.29 6.87
N GLN A 94 -15.72 2.06 5.79
CA GLN A 94 -15.14 3.38 5.71
C GLN A 94 -16.05 4.40 6.40
N VAL A 95 -15.62 4.91 7.55
CA VAL A 95 -16.38 5.93 8.28
C VAL A 95 -15.95 7.32 7.81
N ARG A 96 -16.89 8.10 7.26
CA ARG A 96 -16.68 9.53 7.00
C ARG A 96 -16.94 10.30 8.30
N MET A 97 -15.87 10.77 8.93
CA MET A 97 -15.98 11.67 10.07
C MET A 97 -16.40 13.06 9.55
N HIS A 98 -17.66 13.43 9.75
CA HIS A 98 -18.09 14.81 9.57
C HIS A 98 -17.46 15.63 10.70
N LYS A 99 -16.51 16.50 10.36
CA LYS A 99 -15.92 17.43 11.31
C LYS A 99 -17.02 18.44 11.70
N GLN A 100 -17.69 18.21 12.83
CA GLN A 100 -18.48 19.25 13.48
C GLN A 100 -17.52 20.39 13.82
N ARG A 101 -17.72 21.52 13.15
CA ARG A 101 -16.92 22.73 13.32
C ARG A 101 -17.35 23.34 14.65
N SER A 102 -16.46 23.30 15.64
CA SER A 102 -16.58 24.11 16.86
C SER A 102 -16.10 25.53 16.60
#